data_AF-A0A8J3UA93-F1
#
_entry.id   AF-A0A8J3UA93-F1
#
_cell.length_a   1.000
_cell.length_b   1.000
_cell.length_c   1.000
_cell.angle_alpha   90.00
_cell.angle_beta   90.00
_cell.angle_gamma   90.00
#
_symmetry.space_group_name_H-M   'P 1'
#
loop_
_entity.id
_entity.type
_entity.pdbx_description
1 polymer ?
#
loop_
_entity_poly.entity_id
_entity_poly.type
_entity_poly.pdbx_seq_one_letter_code
_entity_poly.pdbx_strand_id
1 'polypeptide(L)'
;MTSDPNERLRWLALHLAQRPPTKIVDFQILLNQVRRRSDTYDMWEAANLIGGGCSTDGFWYFQAWLIGLGRDIFERVVADPDNLAEVPEVQRLAERPMGGWADDEWPGWEALSYVAADAYAEVTGEEEGVYDAMEERGHTDQSDPQPSGLPWRLRDPEAVAQRLPRLSRMFQRDES
;
A
#
# COMPACT_ATOMS: atom_id res chain seq x y z
N MET A 1 7.09 20.37 1.29
CA MET A 1 5.98 19.40 1.40
C MET A 1 6.20 18.64 2.68
N THR A 2 5.17 18.50 3.49
CA THR A 2 5.26 17.93 4.82
C THR A 2 5.46 16.41 4.72
N SER A 3 6.39 15.87 5.50
CA SER A 3 6.72 14.44 5.51
C SER A 3 5.73 13.61 6.33
N ASP A 4 4.82 14.25 7.07
CA ASP A 4 3.82 13.58 7.91
C ASP A 4 2.66 13.01 7.06
N PRO A 5 2.41 11.70 7.08
CA PRO A 5 1.22 11.09 6.47
C PRO A 5 -0.09 11.74 6.89
N ASN A 6 -0.25 12.14 8.16
CA ASN A 6 -1.49 12.72 8.66
C ASN A 6 -1.77 14.10 8.05
N GLU A 7 -0.76 14.95 7.94
CA GLU A 7 -0.90 16.25 7.28
C GLU A 7 -1.20 16.10 5.79
N ARG A 8 -0.56 15.15 5.11
CA ARG A 8 -0.85 14.84 3.70
C ARG A 8 -2.28 14.33 3.52
N LEU A 9 -2.77 13.48 4.42
CA LEU A 9 -4.14 12.99 4.40
C LEU A 9 -5.16 14.11 4.60
N ARG A 10 -4.96 14.97 5.61
CA ARG A 10 -5.84 16.13 5.83
C ARG A 10 -5.85 17.06 4.63
N TRP A 11 -4.69 17.31 4.03
CA TRP A 11 -4.59 18.11 2.82
C TRP A 11 -5.39 17.47 1.68
N LEU A 12 -5.24 16.16 1.44
CA LEU A 12 -5.99 15.43 0.41
C LEU A 12 -7.50 15.53 0.63
N ALA A 13 -7.97 15.24 1.85
CA ALA A 13 -9.38 15.31 2.20
C ALA A 13 -9.97 16.70 1.93
N LEU A 14 -9.32 17.76 2.44
CA LEU A 14 -9.75 19.15 2.21
C LEU A 14 -9.78 19.53 0.73
N HIS A 15 -8.85 19.01 -0.07
CA HIS A 15 -8.79 19.32 -1.50
C HIS A 15 -9.80 18.53 -2.31
N LEU A 16 -10.13 17.29 -1.90
CA LEU A 16 -11.16 16.45 -2.53
C LEU A 16 -12.56 16.96 -2.24
N ALA A 17 -12.84 17.36 -0.99
CA ALA A 17 -14.14 17.92 -0.59
C ALA A 17 -14.51 19.23 -1.34
N GLN A 18 -13.53 19.91 -1.93
CA GLN A 18 -13.74 21.09 -2.78
C GLN A 18 -13.95 20.76 -4.27
N ARG A 19 -14.02 19.48 -4.63
CA ARG A 19 -14.22 19.03 -6.02
C ARG A 19 -15.65 18.53 -6.25
N PRO A 20 -16.13 18.56 -7.50
CA PRO A 20 -17.36 17.87 -7.86
C PRO A 20 -17.26 16.38 -7.52
N PRO A 21 -18.37 15.71 -7.11
CA PRO A 21 -18.38 14.28 -6.80
C PRO A 21 -17.74 13.41 -7.89
N THR A 22 -17.92 13.78 -9.16
CA THR A 22 -17.33 13.06 -10.29
C THR A 22 -15.81 13.03 -10.27
N LYS A 23 -15.15 14.06 -9.73
CA LYS A 23 -13.69 14.15 -9.59
C LYS A 23 -13.16 13.40 -8.37
N ILE A 24 -13.99 13.24 -7.33
CA ILE A 24 -13.67 12.39 -6.19
C ILE A 24 -13.69 10.92 -6.63
N VAL A 25 -14.70 10.53 -7.43
CA VAL A 25 -14.76 9.21 -8.06
C VAL A 25 -13.56 8.96 -9.01
N ASP A 26 -13.22 9.94 -9.86
CA ASP A 26 -12.03 9.83 -10.72
C ASP A 26 -10.74 9.60 -9.90
N PHE A 27 -10.62 10.26 -8.74
CA PHE A 27 -9.48 10.06 -7.84
C PHE A 27 -9.44 8.63 -7.29
N GLN A 28 -10.55 8.09 -6.79
CA GLN A 28 -10.58 6.71 -6.26
C GLN A 28 -10.26 5.67 -7.33
N ILE A 29 -10.78 5.85 -8.56
CA ILE A 29 -10.46 4.98 -9.70
C ILE A 29 -8.95 5.01 -9.99
N LEU A 30 -8.35 6.20 -10.04
CA LEU A 30 -6.92 6.34 -10.29
C LEU A 30 -6.07 5.75 -9.15
N LEU A 31 -6.48 5.95 -7.89
CA LEU A 31 -5.81 5.37 -6.73
C LEU A 31 -5.81 3.83 -6.84
N ASN A 32 -6.97 3.23 -7.14
CA ASN A 32 -7.09 1.79 -7.35
C ASN A 32 -6.24 1.29 -8.53
N GLN A 33 -6.18 2.02 -9.64
CA GLN A 33 -5.33 1.67 -10.78
C GLN A 33 -3.84 1.72 -10.44
N VAL A 34 -3.40 2.74 -9.71
CA VAL A 34 -2.00 2.85 -9.26
C VAL A 34 -1.68 1.72 -8.29
N ARG A 35 -2.54 1.49 -7.30
CA ARG A 35 -2.39 0.41 -6.31
C ARG A 35 -2.21 -0.95 -6.96
N ARG A 36 -3.07 -1.31 -7.91
CA ARG A 36 -3.02 -2.64 -8.59
C ARG A 36 -1.68 -2.94 -9.27
N ARG A 37 -0.86 -1.93 -9.57
CA ARG A 37 0.46 -2.14 -10.17
C ARG A 37 1.44 -2.81 -9.21
N SER A 38 1.25 -2.68 -7.90
CA SER A 38 2.03 -3.40 -6.89
C SER A 38 1.36 -4.72 -6.46
N ASP A 39 0.27 -5.14 -7.10
CA ASP A 39 -0.46 -6.37 -6.78
C ASP A 39 0.20 -7.61 -7.43
N THR A 40 1.38 -7.94 -6.91
CA THR A 40 2.19 -9.08 -7.35
C THR A 40 2.60 -9.91 -6.14
N TYR A 41 2.83 -11.20 -6.38
CA TYR A 41 3.32 -12.10 -5.33
C TYR A 41 4.67 -11.68 -4.75
N ASP A 42 5.58 -11.12 -5.56
CA ASP A 42 6.89 -10.67 -5.07
C ASP A 42 6.73 -9.49 -4.10
N MET A 43 5.81 -8.57 -4.40
CA MET A 43 5.49 -7.47 -3.50
C MET A 43 4.79 -7.96 -2.23
N TRP A 44 3.90 -8.95 -2.34
CA TRP A 44 3.31 -9.61 -1.18
C TRP A 44 4.37 -10.21 -0.26
N GLU A 45 5.34 -10.94 -0.81
CA GLU A 45 6.45 -11.48 -0.02
C GLU A 45 7.35 -10.39 0.57
N ALA A 46 7.61 -9.31 -0.16
CA ALA A 46 8.32 -8.17 0.39
C ALA A 46 7.60 -7.58 1.61
N ALA A 47 6.27 -7.42 1.54
CA ALA A 47 5.46 -6.99 2.68
C ALA A 47 5.51 -7.99 3.85
N ASN A 48 5.51 -9.30 3.58
CA ASN A 48 5.63 -10.34 4.61
C ASN A 48 7.01 -10.37 5.29
N LEU A 49 8.08 -10.15 4.52
CA LEU A 49 9.44 -10.07 5.05
C LEU A 49 9.59 -8.86 5.98
N ILE A 50 9.14 -7.69 5.52
CA ILE A 50 9.22 -6.45 6.30
C ILE A 50 8.29 -6.54 7.52
N GLY A 51 7.01 -6.84 7.33
CA GLY A 51 6.01 -6.79 8.40
C GLY A 51 5.91 -8.05 9.28
N GLY A 52 6.77 -9.05 9.08
CA GLY A 52 6.70 -10.32 9.84
C GLY A 52 5.46 -11.18 9.53
N GLY A 53 4.72 -10.86 8.48
CA GLY A 53 3.48 -11.49 8.07
C GLY A 53 2.54 -10.44 7.48
N CYS A 54 1.68 -10.84 6.54
CA CYS A 54 0.74 -9.94 5.90
C CYS A 54 -0.62 -10.61 5.72
N SER A 55 -1.67 -10.03 6.29
CA SER A 55 -3.05 -10.34 5.90
C SER A 55 -3.38 -9.63 4.58
N THR A 56 -4.51 -10.00 3.97
CA THR A 56 -5.05 -9.33 2.78
C THR A 56 -5.21 -7.82 3.00
N ASP A 57 -5.81 -7.42 4.13
CA ASP A 57 -5.98 -6.01 4.49
C ASP A 57 -4.65 -5.32 4.78
N GLY A 58 -3.74 -6.01 5.51
CA GLY A 58 -2.40 -5.49 5.77
C GLY A 58 -1.63 -5.23 4.48
N PHE A 59 -1.80 -6.08 3.46
CA PHE A 59 -1.16 -5.86 2.16
C PHE A 59 -1.78 -4.68 1.43
N TRP A 60 -3.10 -4.49 1.50
CA TRP A 60 -3.74 -3.30 0.95
C TRP A 60 -3.16 -2.02 1.58
N TYR A 61 -3.02 -1.98 2.91
CA TYR A 61 -2.46 -0.82 3.60
C TYR A 61 -0.98 -0.61 3.24
N PHE A 62 -0.23 -1.68 3.04
CA PHE A 62 1.14 -1.62 2.55
C PHE A 62 1.22 -1.01 1.14
N GLN A 63 0.33 -1.42 0.22
CA GLN A 63 0.29 -0.83 -1.12
C GLN A 63 -0.06 0.66 -1.09
N ALA A 64 -0.97 1.08 -0.20
CA ALA A 64 -1.28 2.50 0.01
C ALA A 64 -0.07 3.27 0.55
N TRP A 65 0.68 2.68 1.49
CA TRP A 65 1.94 3.23 1.98
C TRP A 65 2.98 3.39 0.87
N LEU A 66 3.13 2.42 -0.03
CA LEU A 66 4.04 2.52 -1.20
C LEU A 66 3.70 3.73 -2.08
N ILE A 67 2.41 3.97 -2.36
CA ILE A 67 1.97 5.15 -3.12
C ILE A 67 2.37 6.42 -2.38
N GLY A 68 2.25 6.41 -1.05
CA GLY A 68 2.68 7.48 -0.16
C GLY A 68 4.17 7.78 -0.15
N LEU A 69 5.04 6.86 -0.59
CA LEU A 69 6.48 7.11 -0.75
C LEU A 69 6.78 8.03 -1.95
N GLY A 70 5.77 8.28 -2.80
CA GLY A 70 5.88 9.13 -3.97
C GLY A 70 6.24 8.35 -5.23
N ARG A 71 6.00 9.00 -6.38
CA ARG A 71 6.08 8.38 -7.71
C ARG A 71 7.39 7.67 -7.97
N ASP A 72 8.54 8.33 -7.78
CA ASP A 72 9.82 7.78 -8.19
C ASP A 72 10.21 6.52 -7.42
N ILE A 73 9.88 6.48 -6.12
CA ILE A 73 10.08 5.28 -5.29
C ILE A 73 9.08 4.20 -5.70
N PHE A 74 7.80 4.55 -5.84
CA PHE A 74 6.74 3.61 -6.23
C PHE A 74 7.05 2.90 -7.56
N GLU A 75 7.45 3.66 -8.59
CA GLU A 75 7.80 3.12 -9.91
C GLU A 75 8.99 2.14 -9.81
N ARG A 76 10.00 2.47 -9.00
CA ARG A 76 11.19 1.63 -8.81
C ARG A 76 10.86 0.32 -8.09
N VAL A 77 10.05 0.36 -7.04
CA VAL A 77 9.72 -0.84 -6.24
C VAL A 77 8.67 -1.72 -6.93
N VAL A 78 7.78 -1.14 -7.74
CA VAL A 78 6.87 -1.93 -8.59
C VAL A 78 7.63 -2.70 -9.68
N ALA A 79 8.68 -2.09 -10.25
CA ALA A 79 9.51 -2.76 -11.23
C ALA A 79 10.36 -3.90 -10.62
N ASP A 80 10.83 -3.71 -9.39
CA ASP A 80 11.58 -4.71 -8.64
C ASP A 80 11.39 -4.48 -7.12
N PRO A 81 10.60 -5.33 -6.44
CA PRO A 81 10.28 -5.17 -5.02
C PRO A 81 11.51 -5.22 -4.09
N ASP A 82 12.62 -5.84 -4.50
CA ASP A 82 13.83 -5.89 -3.66
C ASP A 82 14.49 -4.50 -3.51
N ASN A 83 14.11 -3.52 -4.36
CA ASN A 83 14.49 -2.12 -4.19
C ASN A 83 13.89 -1.45 -2.94
N LEU A 84 12.95 -2.09 -2.25
CA LEU A 84 12.50 -1.64 -0.93
C LEU A 84 13.66 -1.60 0.08
N ALA A 85 14.71 -2.41 -0.10
CA ALA A 85 15.92 -2.36 0.71
C ALA A 85 16.67 -1.01 0.65
N GLU A 86 16.36 -0.16 -0.33
CA GLU A 86 16.94 1.19 -0.49
C GLU A 86 16.04 2.30 0.06
N VAL A 87 14.84 1.96 0.52
CA VAL A 87 13.90 2.93 1.07
C VAL A 87 14.34 3.26 2.50
N PRO A 88 14.58 4.54 2.84
CA PRO A 88 15.05 4.93 4.17
C PRO A 88 14.16 4.45 5.31
N GLU A 89 12.84 4.45 5.10
CA GLU A 89 11.85 3.91 6.05
C GLU A 89 12.11 2.43 6.34
N VAL A 90 12.35 1.61 5.31
CA VAL A 90 12.61 0.17 5.45
C VAL A 90 13.95 -0.09 6.13
N GLN A 91 14.97 0.71 5.82
CA GLN A 91 16.28 0.61 6.48
C GLN A 91 16.18 0.89 7.98
N ARG A 92 15.44 1.95 8.38
CA ARG A 92 15.19 2.26 9.79
C ARG A 92 14.48 1.13 10.52
N LEU A 93 13.51 0.48 9.86
CA LEU A 93 12.80 -0.67 10.42
C LEU A 93 13.72 -1.87 10.62
N ALA A 94 14.61 -2.16 9.66
CA ALA A 94 15.54 -3.28 9.74
C ALA A 94 16.62 -3.15 10.83
N GLU A 95 16.91 -1.93 11.31
CA GLU A 95 17.91 -1.70 12.38
C GLU A 95 17.44 -2.15 13.77
N ARG A 96 16.15 -2.47 13.93
CA ARG A 96 15.53 -2.79 15.22
C ARG A 96 14.60 -3.99 15.12
N PRO A 97 14.47 -4.80 16.18
CA PRO A 97 13.52 -5.91 16.17
C PRO A 97 12.09 -5.39 16.01
N MET A 98 11.28 -6.14 15.25
CA MET A 98 9.89 -5.79 14.92
C MET A 98 9.02 -5.50 16.14
N GLY A 99 9.24 -6.21 17.26
CA GLY A 99 8.50 -5.98 18.51
C GLY A 99 8.80 -4.63 19.20
N GLY A 100 9.76 -3.86 18.70
CA GLY A 100 10.10 -2.52 19.19
C GLY A 100 9.60 -1.38 18.32
N TRP A 101 8.78 -1.65 17.30
CA TRP A 101 8.21 -0.63 16.42
C TRP A 101 6.99 0.01 17.07
N ALA A 102 6.86 1.33 16.94
CA ALA A 102 5.63 2.03 17.28
C ALA A 102 4.53 1.77 16.23
N ASP A 103 3.27 1.98 16.61
CA ASP A 103 2.11 1.73 15.74
C ASP A 103 2.18 2.54 14.43
N ASP A 104 2.77 3.73 14.44
CA ASP A 104 2.94 4.62 13.28
C ASP A 104 4.21 4.36 12.46
N GLU A 105 5.10 3.47 12.92
CA GLU A 105 6.28 3.02 12.18
C GLU A 105 5.96 1.88 11.21
N TRP A 106 4.82 1.19 11.39
CA TRP A 106 4.40 0.12 10.49
C TRP A 106 4.22 0.65 9.06
N PRO A 107 4.69 -0.08 8.03
CA PRO A 107 4.60 0.36 6.63
C PRO A 107 3.19 0.15 6.08
N GLY A 108 2.18 0.76 6.70
CA GLY A 108 0.78 0.71 6.30
C GLY A 108 0.16 2.10 6.33
N TRP A 109 -0.71 2.40 5.37
CA TRP A 109 -1.46 3.65 5.34
C TRP A 109 -2.92 3.43 4.95
N GLU A 110 -3.66 2.78 5.84
CA GLU A 110 -5.09 2.47 5.68
C GLU A 110 -5.92 3.69 5.29
N ALA A 111 -5.72 4.81 5.98
CA ALA A 111 -6.55 5.99 5.80
C ALA A 111 -6.48 6.59 4.37
N LEU A 112 -5.39 6.35 3.63
CA LEU A 112 -5.30 6.78 2.22
C LEU A 112 -6.32 6.03 1.34
N SER A 113 -6.64 4.78 1.66
CA SER A 113 -7.62 3.96 0.91
C SER A 113 -9.04 4.51 1.01
N TYR A 114 -9.36 5.22 2.10
CA TYR A 114 -10.72 5.69 2.40
C TYR A 114 -10.93 7.19 2.17
N VAL A 115 -9.86 7.97 1.94
CA VAL A 115 -9.93 9.45 1.86
C VAL A 115 -10.91 9.96 0.80
N ALA A 116 -11.10 9.23 -0.30
CA ALA A 116 -12.04 9.60 -1.34
C ALA A 116 -13.49 9.28 -0.95
N ALA A 117 -13.72 8.17 -0.25
CA ALA A 117 -15.03 7.81 0.28
C ALA A 117 -15.49 8.84 1.31
N ASP A 118 -14.61 9.20 2.25
CA ASP A 118 -14.89 10.22 3.26
C ASP A 118 -15.25 11.57 2.61
N ALA A 119 -14.46 12.02 1.63
CA ALA A 119 -14.70 13.27 0.92
C ALA A 119 -15.97 13.22 0.07
N TYR A 120 -16.30 12.07 -0.53
CA TYR A 120 -17.53 11.90 -1.31
C TYR A 120 -18.74 12.01 -0.38
N ALA A 121 -18.73 11.27 0.73
CA ALA A 121 -19.78 11.30 1.74
C ALA A 121 -20.00 12.70 2.31
N GLU A 122 -18.94 13.48 2.54
CA GLU A 122 -19.05 14.88 2.99
C GLU A 122 -19.76 15.78 1.96
N VAL A 123 -19.50 15.56 0.65
CA VAL A 123 -20.05 16.40 -0.42
C VAL A 123 -21.47 16.00 -0.82
N THR A 124 -21.80 14.71 -0.79
CA THR A 124 -23.08 14.18 -1.29
C THR A 124 -24.05 13.78 -0.18
N GLY A 125 -23.55 13.47 1.01
CA GLY A 125 -24.30 12.83 2.09
C GLY A 125 -24.47 11.31 1.95
N GLU A 126 -23.78 10.67 1.00
CA GLU A 126 -23.87 9.23 0.72
C GLU A 126 -22.58 8.50 1.16
N GLU A 127 -22.61 7.76 2.27
CA GLU A 127 -21.42 7.14 2.89
C GLU A 127 -20.68 6.14 1.98
N GLU A 128 -21.41 5.32 1.21
CA GLU A 128 -20.81 4.33 0.28
C GLU A 128 -20.92 4.74 -1.20
N GLY A 129 -21.50 5.92 -1.48
CA GLY A 129 -21.89 6.31 -2.85
C GLY A 129 -20.71 6.47 -3.82
N VAL A 130 -19.47 6.60 -3.32
CA VAL A 130 -18.29 6.61 -4.19
C VAL A 130 -18.10 5.28 -4.90
N TYR A 131 -18.37 4.16 -4.22
CA TYR A 131 -18.15 2.82 -4.77
C TYR A 131 -19.26 2.46 -5.76
N ASP A 132 -20.51 2.81 -5.45
CA ASP A 132 -21.63 2.69 -6.38
C ASP A 132 -21.37 3.50 -7.66
N ALA A 133 -20.93 4.76 -7.52
CA ALA A 133 -20.61 5.63 -8.65
C ALA A 133 -19.40 5.13 -9.48
N MET A 134 -18.50 4.35 -8.89
CA MET A 134 -17.44 3.64 -9.61
C MET A 134 -18.01 2.45 -10.39
N GLU A 135 -18.86 1.64 -9.76
CA GLU A 135 -19.48 0.47 -10.37
C GLU A 135 -20.35 0.85 -11.57
N GLU A 136 -21.12 1.93 -11.47
CA GLU A 136 -21.89 2.51 -12.58
C GLU A 136 -21.01 2.88 -13.80
N ARG A 137 -19.73 3.18 -13.56
CA ARG A 137 -18.73 3.47 -14.60
C ARG A 137 -17.95 2.23 -15.05
N GLY A 138 -18.32 1.05 -14.58
CA GLY A 138 -17.66 -0.21 -14.89
C GLY A 138 -16.35 -0.43 -14.12
N HIS A 139 -16.15 0.26 -13.00
CA HIS A 139 -14.99 0.08 -12.12
C HIS A 139 -15.41 -0.58 -10.81
N THR A 140 -15.04 -1.84 -10.62
CA THR A 140 -15.29 -2.54 -9.36
C THR A 140 -14.14 -2.29 -8.38
N ASP A 141 -14.51 -2.11 -7.11
CA ASP A 141 -13.52 -2.18 -6.04
C ASP A 141 -13.09 -3.64 -5.86
N GLN A 142 -11.78 -3.87 -5.90
CA GLN A 142 -11.22 -5.16 -5.53
C GLN A 142 -10.62 -4.97 -4.15
N SER A 143 -11.48 -5.07 -3.15
CA SER A 143 -11.09 -4.98 -1.73
C SER A 143 -9.99 -6.00 -1.40
N ASP A 144 -10.06 -7.19 -2.01
CA ASP A 144 -9.02 -8.20 -1.91
C ASP A 144 -7.92 -7.98 -2.96
N PRO A 145 -6.67 -7.65 -2.58
CA PRO A 145 -5.53 -7.85 -3.45
C PRO A 145 -5.50 -9.28 -3.98
N GLN A 146 -5.44 -9.41 -5.30
CA GLN A 146 -5.31 -10.67 -6.00
C GLN A 146 -3.93 -10.69 -6.65
N PRO A 147 -2.87 -10.94 -5.88
CA PRO A 147 -1.51 -10.84 -6.38
C PRO A 147 -1.37 -11.70 -7.63
N SER A 148 -1.01 -11.04 -8.73
CA SER A 148 -0.79 -11.71 -10.00
C SER A 148 0.56 -12.44 -9.99
N GLY A 149 0.62 -13.61 -10.62
CA GLY A 149 1.81 -14.46 -10.67
C GLY A 149 1.56 -15.88 -10.17
N LEU A 150 2.64 -16.66 -9.94
CA LEU A 150 2.53 -18.09 -9.60
C LEU A 150 2.42 -18.30 -8.07
N PRO A 151 1.30 -18.86 -7.55
CA PRO A 151 1.08 -19.06 -6.11
C PRO A 151 1.99 -20.09 -5.41
N TRP A 152 2.76 -20.89 -6.17
CA TRP A 152 3.18 -22.22 -5.71
C TRP A 152 4.66 -22.37 -5.32
N ARG A 153 5.45 -21.29 -5.21
CA ARG A 153 6.87 -21.34 -4.77
C ARG A 153 7.23 -20.46 -3.57
N LEU A 154 6.26 -19.78 -2.95
CA LEU A 154 6.54 -18.66 -2.03
C LEU A 154 6.41 -19.01 -0.55
N ARG A 155 6.30 -20.29 -0.21
CA ARG A 155 6.56 -20.77 1.17
C ARG A 155 7.97 -21.33 1.34
N ASP A 156 8.79 -21.33 0.29
CA ASP A 156 10.17 -21.76 0.34
C ASP A 156 11.08 -20.54 0.60
N PRO A 157 11.71 -20.44 1.79
CA PRO A 157 12.62 -19.34 2.11
C PRO A 157 13.76 -19.18 1.11
N GLU A 158 14.22 -20.27 0.47
CA GLU A 158 15.29 -20.21 -0.52
C GLU A 158 14.83 -19.53 -1.81
N ALA A 159 13.61 -19.85 -2.28
CA ALA A 159 13.01 -19.20 -3.44
C ALA A 159 12.74 -17.70 -3.18
N VAL A 160 12.32 -17.34 -1.96
CA VAL A 160 12.17 -15.94 -1.55
C VAL A 160 13.52 -15.23 -1.54
N ALA A 161 14.56 -15.83 -0.96
CA ALA A 161 15.90 -15.24 -0.93
C ALA A 161 16.55 -15.07 -2.31
N GLN A 162 16.19 -15.91 -3.29
CA GLN A 162 16.62 -15.74 -4.68
C GLN A 162 15.95 -14.56 -5.38
N ARG A 163 14.70 -14.25 -5.02
CA ARG A 163 13.89 -13.19 -5.65
C ARG A 163 14.03 -11.84 -4.95
N LEU A 164 14.17 -11.85 -3.63
CA LEU A 164 14.30 -10.68 -2.75
C LEU A 164 15.60 -10.73 -1.91
N PRO A 165 16.78 -10.88 -2.55
CA PRO A 165 18.04 -11.15 -1.84
C PRO A 165 18.49 -10.05 -0.88
N ARG A 166 18.09 -8.79 -1.08
CA ARG A 166 18.45 -7.70 -0.16
C ARG A 166 17.51 -7.68 1.03
N LEU A 167 16.20 -7.74 0.79
CA LEU A 167 15.21 -7.76 1.86
C LEU A 167 15.38 -9.00 2.75
N SER A 168 15.61 -10.17 2.17
CA SER A 168 15.85 -11.39 2.95
C SER A 168 17.09 -11.30 3.84
N ARG A 169 18.12 -10.54 3.45
CA ARG A 169 19.29 -10.30 4.31
C ARG A 169 19.01 -9.29 5.43
N MET A 170 18.15 -8.31 5.18
CA MET A 170 17.79 -7.28 6.17
C MET A 170 16.86 -7.83 7.26
N PHE A 171 15.91 -8.70 6.88
CA PHE A 171 14.87 -9.21 7.76
C PHE A 171 15.01 -10.72 8.00
N GLN A 172 16.25 -11.23 8.11
CA GLN A 172 16.50 -12.64 8.44
C GLN A 172 15.74 -12.98 9.72
N ARG A 173 14.85 -13.96 9.63
CA ARG A 173 14.17 -14.49 10.81
C ARG A 173 15.17 -15.42 11.49
N ASP A 174 15.66 -15.03 12.66
CA ASP A 174 16.33 -15.97 13.55
C ASP A 174 15.29 -17.04 13.92
N GLU A 175 15.41 -18.24 13.34
CA GLU A 175 14.68 -19.41 13.83
C GLU A 175 15.25 -19.74 15.22
N SER A 176 14.56 -19.26 16.25
CA SER A 176 14.82 -19.63 17.65
C SER A 176 14.03 -20.87 18.04
#